data_AF-C0NFC0-F1
#
_entry.id   AF-C0NFC0-F1
#
_cell.length_a   1.000
_cell.length_b   1.000
_cell.length_c   1.000
_cell.angle_alpha   90.00
_cell.angle_beta   90.00
_cell.angle_gamma   90.00
#
_symmetry.space_group_name_H-M   'P 1'
#
loop_
_entity.id
_entity.type
_entity.pdbx_description
1 polymer ?
#
loop_
_entity_poly.entity_id
_entity_poly.type
_entity_poly.pdbx_seq_one_letter_code
_entity_poly.pdbx_strand_id
1 'polypeptide(L)'
;MIKAPNSRWDPKHRETNIFICESASYRRLTQAKICAQQNVCPTLRQFVNDEYPPTAILLQYIPNMKELKWTEYNERRMRNFVGGLVAIHDALVFHEDLHPRDMMVVDGNPERVIWLDFDRARTFNGHLSERQKELIAFDKEPRGRDG
;
A
#
# COMPACT_ATOMS: atom_id res chain seq x y z
N MET A 1 -16.20 1.35 13.20
CA MET A 1 -16.48 0.44 12.08
C MET A 1 -16.60 -0.98 12.63
N ILE A 2 -17.76 -1.63 12.45
CA ILE A 2 -18.02 -2.98 12.99
C ILE A 2 -17.36 -3.99 12.04
N LYS A 3 -16.44 -4.82 12.57
CA LYS A 3 -15.81 -5.90 11.82
C LYS A 3 -16.90 -6.93 11.46
N ALA A 4 -17.14 -7.15 10.17
CA ALA A 4 -17.95 -8.28 9.74
C ALA A 4 -17.25 -9.58 10.20
N PRO A 5 -17.99 -10.57 10.73
CA PRO A 5 -17.39 -11.83 11.16
C PRO A 5 -16.67 -12.51 10.00
N ASN A 6 -15.48 -13.05 10.28
CA ASN A 6 -14.69 -13.76 9.28
C ASN A 6 -15.50 -14.94 8.71
N SER A 7 -15.43 -15.11 7.40
CA SER A 7 -15.96 -16.28 6.71
C SER A 7 -15.21 -17.55 7.15
N ARG A 8 -15.86 -18.72 7.04
CA ARG A 8 -15.20 -20.01 7.27
C ARG A 8 -14.01 -20.25 6.32
N TRP A 9 -14.00 -19.55 5.18
CA TRP A 9 -12.96 -19.62 4.16
C TRP A 9 -11.81 -18.64 4.39
N ASP A 10 -11.95 -17.73 5.36
CA ASP A 10 -10.90 -16.75 5.61
C ASP A 10 -9.69 -17.41 6.28
N PRO A 11 -8.46 -17.11 5.81
CA PRO A 11 -7.25 -17.61 6.43
C PRO A 11 -7.16 -17.16 7.90
N LYS A 12 -7.15 -18.13 8.83
CA LYS A 12 -7.06 -17.86 10.28
C LYS A 12 -5.75 -17.21 10.74
N HIS A 13 -4.72 -17.23 9.89
CA HIS A 13 -3.36 -16.78 10.23
C HIS A 13 -3.08 -15.31 9.87
N ARG A 14 -4.06 -14.60 9.29
CA ARG A 14 -3.93 -13.19 8.92
C ARG A 14 -5.26 -12.44 9.07
N GLU A 15 -5.18 -11.12 9.16
CA GLU A 15 -6.35 -10.25 9.01
C GLU A 15 -6.78 -10.23 7.53
N THR A 16 -8.10 -10.23 7.33
CA THR A 16 -8.76 -10.20 6.02
C THR A 16 -9.81 -9.10 5.93
N ASN A 17 -10.13 -8.43 7.04
CA ASN A 17 -11.01 -7.27 6.99
C ASN A 17 -10.27 -6.10 6.31
N ILE A 18 -10.74 -5.76 5.11
CA ILE A 18 -10.16 -4.72 4.26
C ILE A 18 -9.90 -3.39 4.99
N PHE A 19 -10.84 -2.95 5.82
CA PHE A 19 -10.72 -1.68 6.54
C PHE A 19 -9.67 -1.74 7.66
N ILE A 20 -9.52 -2.89 8.30
CA ILE A 20 -8.48 -3.10 9.32
C ILE A 20 -7.10 -3.15 8.65
N CYS A 21 -6.96 -3.88 7.54
CA CYS A 21 -5.71 -3.95 6.78
C CYS A 21 -5.26 -2.57 6.29
N GLU A 22 -6.16 -1.83 5.64
CA GLU A 22 -5.86 -0.51 5.09
C GLU A 22 -5.52 0.50 6.21
N SER A 23 -6.33 0.55 7.28
CA SER A 23 -6.08 1.48 8.39
C SER A 23 -4.85 1.12 9.22
N ALA A 24 -4.52 -0.17 9.37
CA ALA A 24 -3.28 -0.60 10.01
C ALA A 24 -2.07 -0.19 9.17
N SER A 25 -2.13 -0.38 7.85
CA SER A 25 -1.09 0.04 6.91
C SER A 25 -0.88 1.54 6.94
N TYR A 26 -1.97 2.33 6.92
CA TYR A 26 -1.93 3.77 7.06
C TYR A 26 -1.19 4.21 8.34
N ARG A 27 -1.48 3.58 9.48
CA ARG A 27 -0.79 3.88 10.76
C ARG A 27 0.70 3.56 10.69
N ARG A 28 1.07 2.42 10.10
CA ARG A 28 2.48 2.01 9.93
C ARG A 28 3.26 2.98 9.04
N LEU A 29 2.71 3.32 7.87
CA LEU A 29 3.31 4.28 6.94
C LEU A 29 3.43 5.68 7.55
N THR A 30 2.46 6.08 8.38
CA THR A 30 2.51 7.34 9.14
C THR A 30 3.62 7.31 10.19
N GLN A 31 3.72 6.24 10.98
CA GLN A 31 4.76 6.07 12.00
C GLN A 31 6.18 6.02 11.39
N ALA A 32 6.32 5.39 10.23
CA ALA A 32 7.57 5.35 9.47
C ALA A 32 7.91 6.68 8.77
N LYS A 33 7.06 7.71 8.89
CA LYS A 33 7.21 9.06 8.29
C LYS A 33 7.20 9.09 6.76
N ILE A 34 6.87 7.99 6.08
CA ILE A 34 6.70 7.92 4.62
C ILE A 34 5.61 8.89 4.17
N CYS A 35 4.49 8.86 4.89
CA CYS A 35 3.38 9.78 4.73
C CYS A 35 3.75 11.27 4.76
N ALA A 36 4.63 11.64 5.69
CA ALA A 36 5.06 13.04 5.89
C ALA A 36 6.03 13.48 4.80
N GLN A 37 6.95 12.60 4.39
CA GLN A 37 7.90 12.86 3.30
C GLN A 37 7.20 13.08 1.96
N GLN A 38 6.06 12.42 1.74
CA GLN A 38 5.30 12.50 0.49
C GLN A 38 4.08 13.44 0.56
N ASN A 39 3.75 13.97 1.74
CA ASN A 39 2.54 14.76 2.00
C ASN A 39 1.25 14.07 1.52
N VAL A 40 1.11 12.77 1.83
CA VAL A 40 0.03 11.90 1.31
C VAL A 40 -1.00 11.48 2.35
N CYS A 41 -0.76 11.70 3.64
CA CYS A 41 -1.61 11.19 4.72
C CYS A 41 -2.11 12.33 5.62
N PRO A 42 -3.23 12.99 5.27
CA PRO A 42 -3.78 14.07 6.06
C PRO A 42 -4.34 13.55 7.40
N THR A 43 -4.36 14.40 8.42
CA THR A 43 -4.93 14.04 9.72
C THR A 43 -6.45 13.96 9.62
N LEU A 44 -7.02 12.77 9.77
CA LEU A 44 -8.47 12.55 9.71
C LEU A 44 -9.19 12.78 11.06
N ARG A 45 -8.50 13.36 12.05
CA ARG A 45 -9.06 13.56 13.41
C ARG A 45 -10.30 14.43 13.43
N GLN A 46 -10.46 15.33 12.46
CA GLN A 46 -11.63 16.20 12.35
C GLN A 46 -12.94 15.42 12.18
N PHE A 47 -12.90 14.20 11.65
CA PHE A 47 -14.08 13.38 11.36
C PHE A 47 -14.45 12.39 12.48
N VAL A 48 -13.67 12.30 13.56
CA VAL A 48 -13.83 11.24 14.58
C VAL A 48 -15.17 11.31 15.31
N ASN A 49 -15.75 12.51 15.42
CA ASN A 49 -17.00 12.77 16.13
C ASN A 49 -18.07 13.43 15.24
N ASP A 50 -17.94 13.33 13.92
CA ASP A 50 -18.96 13.87 13.02
C ASP A 50 -20.28 13.11 13.22
N GLU A 51 -21.37 13.87 13.39
CA GLU A 51 -22.73 13.31 13.51
C GLU A 51 -23.11 12.47 12.26
N TYR A 52 -22.59 12.88 11.11
CA TYR A 52 -22.71 12.18 9.83
C TYR A 52 -21.31 11.90 9.27
N PRO A 53 -20.66 10.79 9.66
CA PRO A 53 -19.33 10.46 9.18
C PRO A 53 -19.34 10.35 7.64
N PRO A 54 -18.32 10.90 6.96
CA PRO A 54 -18.25 10.84 5.51
C PRO A 54 -18.13 9.39 5.03
N THR A 55 -18.81 9.06 3.93
CA THR A 55 -18.68 7.74 3.27
C THR A 55 -17.35 7.61 2.52
N ALA A 56 -16.81 8.74 2.04
CA ALA A 56 -15.52 8.81 1.37
C ALA A 56 -14.83 10.15 1.69
N ILE A 57 -13.51 10.12 1.80
CA ILE A 57 -12.69 11.31 2.03
C ILE A 57 -11.68 11.42 0.89
N LEU A 58 -11.72 12.54 0.17
CA LEU A 58 -10.68 12.85 -0.82
C LEU A 58 -9.42 13.32 -0.08
N LEU A 59 -8.39 12.47 -0.03
CA LEU A 59 -7.13 12.79 0.64
C LEU A 59 -6.25 13.72 -0.20
N GLN A 60 -6.09 13.39 -1.49
CA GLN A 60 -5.26 14.14 -2.43
C GLN A 60 -5.80 13.96 -3.85
N TYR A 61 -5.82 15.04 -4.62
CA TYR A 61 -6.05 14.99 -6.06
C TYR A 61 -4.70 15.10 -6.79
N ILE A 62 -4.40 14.12 -7.64
CA ILE A 62 -3.15 14.07 -8.40
C ILE A 62 -3.50 14.19 -9.89
N PRO A 63 -3.26 15.36 -10.53
CA PRO A 63 -3.61 15.55 -11.93
C PRO A 63 -2.78 14.64 -12.84
N ASN A 64 -3.41 14.16 -13.91
CA ASN A 64 -2.81 13.29 -14.92
C ASN A 64 -2.25 11.95 -14.37
N MET A 65 -2.76 11.51 -13.23
CA MET A 65 -2.50 10.17 -12.71
C MET A 65 -3.23 9.14 -13.56
N LYS A 66 -2.53 8.07 -13.94
CA LYS A 66 -3.09 6.94 -14.69
C LYS A 66 -2.47 5.63 -14.22
N GLU A 67 -3.18 4.53 -14.45
CA GLU A 67 -2.69 3.18 -14.20
C GLU A 67 -1.43 2.90 -15.03
N LEU A 68 -0.47 2.18 -14.43
CA LEU A 68 0.70 1.68 -15.14
C LEU A 68 0.26 0.70 -16.24
N LYS A 69 0.56 1.06 -17.49
CA LYS A 69 0.40 0.18 -18.65
C LYS A 69 1.75 -0.28 -19.16
N TRP A 70 1.78 -1.34 -19.96
CA TRP A 70 3.03 -1.84 -20.56
C TRP A 70 3.73 -0.77 -21.45
N THR A 71 2.96 0.10 -22.11
CA THR A 71 3.47 1.23 -22.92
C THR A 71 4.18 2.29 -22.08
N GLU A 72 3.95 2.28 -20.77
CA GLU A 72 4.50 3.22 -19.79
C GLU A 72 5.76 2.68 -19.11
N TYR A 73 6.30 1.56 -19.58
CA TYR A 73 7.54 1.03 -19.06
C TYR A 73 8.68 2.02 -19.23
N ASN A 74 9.34 2.33 -18.12
CA ASN A 74 10.56 3.13 -18.07
C ASN A 74 11.42 2.60 -16.93
N GLU A 75 12.70 2.34 -17.18
CA GLU A 75 13.58 1.72 -16.17
C GLU A 75 13.67 2.52 -14.88
N ARG A 76 13.76 3.86 -14.96
CA ARG A 76 13.81 4.74 -13.79
C ARG A 76 12.48 4.70 -13.01
N ARG A 77 11.36 4.66 -13.73
CA ARG A 77 10.04 4.52 -13.14
C ARG A 77 9.89 3.19 -12.40
N MET A 78 10.34 2.09 -13.00
CA MET A 78 10.31 0.77 -12.35
C MET A 78 11.21 0.71 -11.11
N ARG A 79 12.40 1.33 -11.16
CA ARG A 79 13.25 1.50 -9.97
C ARG A 79 12.54 2.26 -8.87
N ASN A 80 11.76 3.28 -9.19
CA ASN A 80 10.99 4.01 -8.19
C ASN A 80 9.84 3.18 -7.61
N PHE A 81 9.19 2.32 -8.40
CA PHE A 81 8.19 1.38 -7.86
C PHE A 81 8.83 0.39 -6.88
N VAL A 82 9.98 -0.19 -7.25
CA VAL A 82 10.75 -1.08 -6.37
C VAL A 82 11.19 -0.34 -5.11
N GLY A 83 11.73 0.87 -5.23
CA GLY A 83 12.10 1.70 -4.08
C GLY A 83 10.92 2.01 -3.16
N GLY A 84 9.75 2.31 -3.74
CA GLY A 84 8.51 2.47 -2.98
C GLY A 84 8.09 1.21 -2.24
N LEU A 85 8.18 0.04 -2.88
CA LEU A 85 7.87 -1.24 -2.26
C LEU A 85 8.84 -1.58 -1.13
N VAL A 86 10.14 -1.29 -1.30
CA VAL A 86 11.13 -1.42 -0.22
C VAL A 86 10.77 -0.52 0.96
N ALA A 87 10.38 0.74 0.72
CA ALA A 87 9.96 1.64 1.79
C ALA A 87 8.71 1.12 2.53
N ILE A 88 7.74 0.55 1.80
CA ILE A 88 6.55 -0.10 2.38
C ILE A 88 6.98 -1.27 3.29
N HIS A 89 7.89 -2.12 2.82
CA HIS A 89 8.42 -3.25 3.60
C HIS A 89 9.20 -2.79 4.85
N ASP A 90 10.02 -1.74 4.74
CA ASP A 90 10.77 -1.19 5.87
C ASP A 90 9.85 -0.55 6.93
N ALA A 91 8.65 -0.12 6.52
CA ALA A 91 7.58 0.31 7.44
C ALA A 91 6.82 -0.87 8.09
N LEU A 92 7.28 -2.11 7.89
CA LEU A 92 6.64 -3.35 8.37
C LEU A 92 5.24 -3.57 7.78
N VAL A 93 5.05 -3.16 6.53
CA VAL A 93 3.84 -3.39 5.75
C VAL A 93 4.21 -4.28 4.57
N PHE A 94 3.42 -5.31 4.28
CA PHE A 94 3.55 -6.16 3.10
C PHE A 94 2.30 -5.98 2.25
N HIS A 95 2.42 -5.48 1.03
CA HIS A 95 1.28 -5.03 0.21
C HIS A 95 0.35 -6.18 -0.19
N GLU A 96 0.94 -7.31 -0.60
CA GLU A 96 0.26 -8.56 -1.00
C GLU A 96 -0.62 -8.48 -2.27
N ASP A 97 -0.86 -7.29 -2.81
CA ASP A 97 -1.55 -7.06 -4.09
C ASP A 97 -0.69 -6.18 -5.02
N LEU A 98 0.19 -6.79 -5.81
CA LEU A 98 1.12 -6.08 -6.71
C LEU A 98 0.58 -5.98 -8.15
N HIS A 99 -0.74 -5.92 -8.32
CA HIS A 99 -1.33 -5.83 -9.65
C HIS A 99 -1.15 -4.40 -10.24
N PRO A 100 -1.03 -4.26 -11.57
CA PRO A 100 -0.84 -2.94 -12.20
C PRO A 100 -1.91 -1.89 -11.85
N ARG A 101 -3.14 -2.33 -11.53
CA ARG A 101 -4.24 -1.46 -11.08
C ARG A 101 -3.90 -0.64 -9.81
N ASP A 102 -2.99 -1.16 -8.99
CA ASP A 102 -2.55 -0.57 -7.72
C ASP A 102 -1.25 0.22 -7.89
N MET A 103 -0.75 0.32 -9.13
CA MET A 103 0.49 0.99 -9.52
C MET A 103 0.18 2.16 -10.44
N MET A 104 0.26 3.39 -9.93
CA MET A 104 -0.05 4.59 -10.73
C MET A 104 1.20 5.36 -11.14
N VAL A 105 1.10 5.98 -12.30
CA VAL A 105 2.10 6.88 -12.88
C VAL A 105 1.47 8.24 -13.13
N VAL A 106 2.29 9.29 -13.23
CA VAL A 106 1.81 10.65 -13.51
C VAL A 106 2.37 11.14 -14.84
N ASP A 107 1.48 11.49 -15.77
CA ASP A 107 1.88 12.05 -17.06
C ASP A 107 2.58 13.40 -16.91
N GLY A 108 3.65 13.58 -17.68
CA GLY A 108 4.57 14.72 -17.53
C GLY A 108 5.59 14.57 -16.39
N ASN A 109 5.48 13.55 -15.53
CA ASN A 109 6.48 13.26 -14.50
C ASN A 109 6.88 11.77 -14.55
N PRO A 110 7.89 11.40 -15.37
CA PRO A 110 8.26 10.01 -15.58
C PRO A 110 8.78 9.30 -14.32
N GLU A 111 9.20 10.05 -13.30
CA GLU A 111 9.74 9.51 -12.05
C GLU A 111 8.69 9.33 -10.96
N ARG A 112 7.58 10.07 -10.99
CA ARG A 112 6.55 9.96 -9.95
C ARG A 112 5.73 8.69 -10.13
N VAL A 113 5.80 7.83 -9.13
CA VAL A 113 5.04 6.59 -9.01
C VAL A 113 4.27 6.57 -7.70
N ILE A 114 3.13 5.89 -7.68
CA ILE A 114 2.25 5.83 -6.51
C ILE A 114 1.77 4.39 -6.36
N TRP A 115 1.88 3.86 -5.15
CA TRP A 115 1.25 2.62 -4.73
C TRP A 115 -0.10 2.94 -4.08
N LEU A 116 -1.15 2.23 -4.51
CA LEU A 116 -2.52 2.37 -4.01
C LEU A 116 -3.01 1.03 -3.42
N ASP A 117 -4.15 1.08 -2.73
CA ASP A 117 -4.92 -0.07 -2.24
C ASP A 117 -4.18 -1.03 -1.29
N PHE A 118 -4.23 -0.70 0.00
CA PHE A 118 -3.65 -1.52 1.08
C PHE A 118 -4.69 -2.42 1.75
N ASP A 119 -5.82 -2.70 1.10
CA ASP A 119 -6.92 -3.48 1.66
C ASP A 119 -6.55 -4.96 1.94
N ARG A 120 -5.54 -5.46 1.25
CA ARG A 120 -4.96 -6.80 1.41
C ARG A 120 -3.65 -6.81 2.17
N ALA A 121 -3.13 -5.64 2.52
CA ALA A 121 -1.82 -5.54 3.12
C ALA A 121 -1.77 -6.19 4.51
N ARG A 122 -0.61 -6.74 4.85
CA ARG A 122 -0.30 -7.28 6.17
C ARG A 122 0.66 -6.36 6.88
N THR A 123 0.29 -5.99 8.10
CA THR A 123 1.19 -5.23 8.98
C THR A 123 1.81 -6.12 10.02
N PHE A 124 3.09 -5.94 10.29
CA PHE A 124 3.82 -6.69 11.31
C PHE A 124 4.12 -5.81 12.52
N ASN A 125 4.18 -6.43 13.69
CA ASN A 125 4.53 -5.76 14.94
C ASN A 125 5.98 -6.11 15.29
N GLY A 126 6.86 -5.11 15.29
CA GLY A 126 8.25 -5.29 15.71
C GLY A 126 9.08 -6.03 14.67
N HIS A 127 9.89 -6.99 15.14
CA HIS A 127 10.85 -7.67 14.28
C HIS A 127 10.16 -8.77 13.46
N LEU A 128 10.50 -8.83 12.18
CA LEU A 128 10.01 -9.87 11.28
C LEU A 128 10.61 -11.22 11.68
N SER A 129 9.78 -12.27 11.71
CA SER A 129 10.27 -13.65 11.74
C SER A 129 11.01 -13.98 10.46
N GLU A 130 11.86 -15.02 10.46
CA GLU A 130 12.59 -15.43 9.24
C GLU A 130 11.64 -15.67 8.06
N ARG A 131 10.51 -16.35 8.29
CA ARG A 131 9.47 -16.55 7.26
C ARG A 131 8.91 -15.24 6.70
N GLN A 132 8.77 -14.20 7.53
CA GLN A 132 8.30 -12.89 7.08
C GLN A 132 9.38 -12.14 6.30
N LYS A 133 10.66 -12.31 6.68
CA LYS A 133 11.79 -11.77 5.91
C LYS A 133 11.90 -12.42 4.54
N GLU A 134 11.77 -13.75 4.47
CA GLU A 134 11.73 -14.50 3.20
C GLU A 134 10.60 -14.02 2.29
N LEU A 135 9.40 -13.84 2.86
CA LEU A 135 8.23 -13.33 2.13
C LEU A 135 8.52 -11.94 1.53
N ILE A 136 9.10 -11.03 2.32
CA ILE A 136 9.47 -9.68 1.87
C ILE A 136 10.61 -9.70 0.85
N ALA A 137 11.56 -10.62 0.99
CA ALA A 137 12.66 -10.78 0.04
C ALA A 137 12.16 -11.26 -1.32
N PHE A 138 11.19 -12.19 -1.35
CA PHE A 138 10.60 -12.71 -2.57
C PHE A 138 9.99 -11.61 -3.45
N ASP A 139 9.32 -10.62 -2.85
CA ASP A 139 8.72 -9.49 -3.58
C ASP A 139 9.75 -8.48 -4.13
N LYS A 140 11.00 -8.51 -3.63
CA LYS A 140 12.09 -7.67 -4.16
C LYS A 140 12.72 -8.26 -5.43
N GLU A 141 12.57 -9.56 -5.65
CA GLU A 141 13.11 -10.24 -6.81
C GLU A 141 12.15 -10.02 -8.01
N PRO A 142 12.57 -9.37 -9.11
CA PRO A 142 11.73 -9.33 -10.30
C PRO A 142 11.47 -10.78 -10.71
N ARG A 143 10.19 -11.18 -10.79
CA ARG A 143 9.79 -12.53 -11.23
C ARG A 143 10.58 -12.87 -12.49
N GLY A 144 11.58 -13.72 -12.30
CA GLY A 144 12.40 -14.24 -13.37
C GLY A 144 11.46 -14.89 -14.37
N ARG A 145 11.73 -14.64 -15.65
CA ARG A 145 11.08 -15.32 -16.76
C ARG A 145 11.35 -16.82 -16.61
N ASP A 146 10.41 -17.54 -16.04
CA ASP A 146 10.23 -18.94 -16.33
C ASP A 146 9.65 -18.96 -17.76
N GLY A 147 10.48 -19.41 -18.71
CA GLY A 147 10.29 -19.27 -20.15
C GLY A 147 9.07 -19.98 -20.73
#